data_AF-A0A6P8JIQ4-F1
#
_entry.id   AF-A0A6P8JIQ4-F1
#
_cell.length_a   1.000
_cell.length_b   1.000
_cell.length_c   1.000
_cell.angle_alpha   90.00
_cell.angle_beta   90.00
_cell.angle_gamma   90.00
#
_symmetry.space_group_name_H-M   'P 1'
#
loop_
_entity.id
_entity.type
_entity.pdbx_description
1 polymer ?
#
loop_
_entity_poly.entity_id
_entity_poly.type
_entity_poly.pdbx_seq_one_letter_code
_entity_poly.pdbx_strand_id
1 'polypeptide(L)'
;MDSTYMTTKPALNLRDFLSDYQNKISGTADEVPFFLQTNPILVDVSDNCSLDLIESTDDSSIAVFQPAADKCRPTFSLPQENQHVPSTFTALSQHKDKSRKCPFGRTQYSHKLNPPPTDAPNLHLDACGELELTVRVYRPPRAYHRGFKVEIPVFAEEFVCLGSNYLTELRDKISCVCNGKRFVDISDDPDAPLPSIDTNPGYFFINDTFYNDQRNPNNPDYSKTVLQWAARANGVNGETLKVESMEGKRFIDLTVSPGSPLHYLHHGNCEHLFVISQIEVLTPLSKRPDRSLYPYPHAFSTFNRRTCYMCGIRSYSFIVNQSRRQLHDPSYLCRSCFLSFFYVDGVKLGQFKAYRMYDHVELEDEEEDVKEQNLPF
;
A
#
# COMPACT_ATOMS: atom_id res chain seq x y z
N MET A 1 -0.40 -29.94 -25.03
CA MET A 1 -0.36 -29.22 -23.74
C MET A 1 -1.65 -28.44 -23.68
N ASP A 2 -2.70 -29.07 -23.15
CA ASP A 2 -3.99 -28.43 -22.99
C ASP A 2 -3.85 -27.29 -21.99
N SER A 3 -4.01 -26.08 -22.50
CA SER A 3 -4.08 -24.88 -21.69
C SER A 3 -5.41 -24.95 -20.96
N THR A 4 -5.38 -25.43 -19.72
CA THR A 4 -6.49 -25.32 -18.78
C THR A 4 -6.68 -23.82 -18.48
N TYR A 5 -7.34 -23.11 -19.38
CA TYR A 5 -7.91 -21.81 -19.07
C TYR A 5 -8.91 -22.07 -17.95
N MET A 6 -8.52 -21.78 -16.70
CA MET A 6 -9.44 -21.70 -15.58
C MET A 6 -10.55 -20.74 -16.02
N THR A 7 -11.76 -21.26 -16.23
CA THR A 7 -12.92 -20.45 -16.58
C THR A 7 -13.05 -19.36 -15.52
N THR A 8 -12.78 -18.11 -15.91
CA THR A 8 -12.91 -16.98 -15.00
C THR A 8 -14.35 -16.95 -14.53
N LYS A 9 -14.56 -17.03 -13.20
CA LYS A 9 -15.90 -16.87 -12.65
C LYS A 9 -16.45 -15.52 -13.14
N PRO A 10 -17.75 -15.46 -13.48
CA PRO A 10 -18.37 -14.21 -13.91
C PRO A 10 -18.19 -13.15 -12.82
N ALA A 11 -18.09 -11.89 -13.24
CA ALA A 11 -18.02 -10.78 -12.31
C ALA A 11 -19.29 -10.74 -11.43
N LEU A 12 -19.09 -10.45 -10.15
CA LEU A 12 -20.11 -10.46 -9.12
C LEU A 12 -20.67 -9.04 -8.93
N ASN A 13 -21.97 -8.86 -9.17
CA ASN A 13 -22.65 -7.64 -8.72
C ASN A 13 -22.88 -7.73 -7.21
N LEU A 14 -22.36 -6.75 -6.47
CA LEU A 14 -22.35 -6.80 -5.00
C LEU A 14 -23.73 -6.63 -4.38
N ARG A 15 -24.60 -5.83 -4.99
CA ARG A 15 -25.98 -5.65 -4.54
C ARG A 15 -26.79 -6.92 -4.73
N ASP A 16 -26.70 -7.52 -5.91
CA ASP A 16 -27.39 -8.77 -6.22
C ASP A 16 -26.87 -9.90 -5.33
N PHE A 17 -25.55 -9.95 -5.08
CA PHE A 17 -24.93 -10.90 -4.16
C PHE A 17 -25.51 -10.80 -2.74
N LEU A 18 -25.62 -9.60 -2.18
CA LEU A 18 -26.20 -9.38 -0.86
C LEU A 18 -27.68 -9.78 -0.83
N SER A 19 -28.45 -9.41 -1.85
CA SER A 19 -29.87 -9.77 -1.97
C SER A 19 -30.08 -11.27 -2.07
N ASP A 20 -29.29 -11.97 -2.88
CA ASP A 20 -29.36 -13.43 -3.04
C ASP A 20 -29.01 -14.15 -1.73
N TYR A 21 -28.02 -13.64 -1.00
CA TYR A 21 -27.66 -14.17 0.31
C TYR A 21 -28.79 -14.03 1.32
N GLN A 22 -29.45 -12.86 1.35
CA GLN A 22 -30.60 -12.62 2.24
C GLN A 22 -31.77 -13.53 1.91
N ASN A 23 -32.11 -13.68 0.64
CA ASN A 23 -33.19 -14.56 0.19
C ASN A 23 -32.94 -16.00 0.64
N LYS A 24 -31.69 -16.49 0.57
CA LYS A 24 -31.31 -17.84 1.04
C LYS A 24 -31.45 -18.01 2.55
N ILE A 25 -31.21 -16.97 3.34
CA ILE A 25 -31.33 -17.04 4.81
C ILE A 25 -32.79 -16.89 5.25
N SER A 26 -33.61 -16.14 4.51
CA SER A 26 -35.04 -15.96 4.81
C SER A 26 -35.93 -17.18 4.54
N GLY A 27 -35.34 -18.33 4.18
CA GLY A 27 -36.04 -19.62 4.10
C GLY A 27 -36.73 -19.98 5.42
N THR A 28 -37.82 -20.74 5.33
CA THR A 28 -38.72 -21.11 6.43
C THR A 28 -37.98 -21.52 7.71
N ALA A 29 -38.50 -21.10 8.88
CA ALA A 29 -37.90 -21.23 10.21
C ALA A 29 -37.36 -22.63 10.62
N ASP A 30 -37.73 -23.68 9.89
CA ASP A 30 -37.22 -25.04 10.08
C ASP A 30 -35.86 -25.32 9.40
N GLU A 31 -35.34 -24.41 8.56
CA GLU A 31 -34.06 -24.55 7.84
C GLU A 31 -33.08 -23.40 8.13
N VAL A 32 -33.05 -22.85 9.34
CA VAL A 32 -31.98 -21.91 9.72
C VAL A 32 -30.64 -22.66 9.71
N PRO A 33 -29.67 -22.28 8.86
CA PRO A 33 -28.37 -22.93 8.81
C PRO A 33 -27.73 -22.99 10.19
N PHE A 34 -27.13 -24.13 10.57
CA PHE A 34 -26.66 -24.38 11.94
C PHE A 34 -25.72 -23.29 12.50
N PHE A 35 -24.97 -22.61 11.64
CA PHE A 35 -24.02 -21.55 12.02
C PHE A 35 -24.69 -20.19 12.34
N LEU A 36 -26.00 -20.03 12.09
CA LEU A 36 -26.80 -18.87 12.47
C LEU A 36 -27.66 -19.12 13.71
N GLN A 37 -27.65 -20.33 14.28
CA GLN A 37 -28.38 -20.65 15.51
C GLN A 37 -27.68 -19.98 16.71
N THR A 38 -28.45 -19.35 17.58
CA THR A 38 -27.96 -18.63 18.78
C THR A 38 -27.23 -19.53 19.79
N ASN A 39 -27.45 -20.85 19.70
CA ASN A 39 -26.72 -21.89 20.40
C ASN A 39 -26.66 -23.12 19.47
N PRO A 40 -25.67 -23.27 18.58
CA PRO A 40 -25.48 -24.53 17.91
C PRO A 40 -25.17 -25.55 19.01
N ILE A 41 -25.98 -26.60 19.11
CA ILE A 41 -25.78 -27.70 20.06
C ILE A 41 -24.52 -28.46 19.61
N LEU A 42 -23.34 -27.91 19.89
CA LEU A 42 -22.02 -28.51 19.69
C LEU A 42 -21.70 -29.37 20.91
N VAL A 43 -22.60 -30.28 21.27
CA VAL A 43 -22.43 -31.13 22.47
C VAL A 43 -21.28 -32.13 22.29
N ASP A 44 -20.73 -32.26 21.08
CA ASP A 44 -19.68 -33.25 20.75
C ASP A 44 -18.45 -32.65 20.04
N VAL A 45 -18.39 -31.34 19.82
CA VAL A 45 -17.26 -30.72 19.08
C VAL A 45 -16.25 -30.05 19.99
N SER A 46 -16.67 -29.57 21.18
CA SER A 46 -15.70 -29.09 22.19
C SER A 46 -14.70 -30.18 22.60
N ASP A 47 -15.17 -31.43 22.62
CA ASP A 47 -14.40 -32.57 23.12
C ASP A 47 -13.49 -33.15 22.01
N ASN A 48 -13.83 -32.92 20.74
CA ASN A 48 -13.11 -33.43 19.56
C ASN A 48 -12.29 -32.35 18.82
N CYS A 49 -12.45 -31.06 19.12
CA CYS A 49 -11.68 -29.96 18.54
C CYS A 49 -10.75 -29.31 19.58
N SER A 50 -9.92 -30.11 20.25
CA SER A 50 -8.76 -29.58 20.98
C SER A 50 -7.56 -29.42 20.04
N LEU A 51 -6.78 -28.35 20.22
CA LEU A 51 -5.46 -28.19 19.59
C LEU A 51 -4.51 -29.33 19.97
N ASP A 52 -4.75 -29.97 21.12
CA ASP A 52 -3.98 -31.12 21.62
C ASP A 52 -4.17 -32.39 20.75
N LEU A 53 -5.22 -32.44 19.92
CA LEU A 53 -5.51 -33.55 19.01
C LEU A 53 -4.84 -33.39 17.62
N ILE A 54 -4.17 -32.26 17.37
CA ILE A 54 -3.55 -31.92 16.08
C ILE A 54 -2.09 -32.41 16.00
N GLU A 55 -1.48 -32.82 17.12
CA GLU A 55 -0.12 -33.38 17.13
C GLU A 55 -0.05 -34.69 16.34
N SER A 56 0.67 -34.65 15.22
CA SER A 56 1.07 -35.83 14.45
C SER A 56 2.47 -36.28 14.84
N THR A 57 2.73 -37.59 14.84
CA THR A 57 4.09 -38.13 15.02
C THR A 57 5.06 -37.70 13.92
N ASP A 58 4.53 -37.23 12.79
CA ASP A 58 5.30 -36.72 11.66
C ASP A 58 5.47 -35.19 11.68
N ASP A 59 4.92 -34.50 12.68
CA ASP A 59 5.09 -33.05 12.80
C ASP A 59 6.54 -32.70 13.09
N SER A 60 7.04 -31.73 12.34
CA SER A 60 8.39 -31.21 12.52
C SER A 60 8.48 -30.55 13.89
N SER A 61 9.49 -30.90 14.68
CA SER A 61 9.74 -30.25 15.98
C SER A 61 9.96 -28.75 15.81
N ILE A 62 8.92 -27.96 16.05
CA ILE A 62 9.01 -26.50 16.04
C ILE A 62 9.68 -26.10 17.35
N ALA A 63 10.88 -25.51 17.27
CA ALA A 63 11.52 -24.93 18.44
C ALA A 63 10.60 -23.85 19.02
N VAL A 64 10.20 -24.00 20.29
CA VAL A 64 9.39 -23.03 21.02
C VAL A 64 10.01 -21.64 20.87
N PHE A 65 9.25 -20.70 20.33
CA PHE A 65 9.70 -19.33 20.16
C PHE A 65 9.97 -18.72 21.53
N GLN A 66 11.25 -18.61 21.89
CA GLN A 66 11.69 -17.83 23.03
C GLN A 66 11.98 -16.40 22.56
N PRO A 67 11.24 -15.38 23.05
CA PRO A 67 11.59 -13.99 22.78
C PRO A 67 13.03 -13.77 23.26
N ALA A 68 13.95 -13.53 22.33
CA ALA A 68 15.30 -13.15 22.70
C ALA A 68 15.26 -11.72 23.27
N ALA A 69 16.06 -11.46 24.31
CA ALA A 69 16.23 -10.12 24.85
C ALA A 69 16.52 -9.12 23.71
N ASP A 70 15.85 -7.96 23.76
CA ASP A 70 16.01 -6.90 22.78
C ASP A 70 17.48 -6.54 22.62
N LYS A 71 18.04 -6.86 21.44
CA LYS A 71 19.37 -6.39 21.09
C LYS A 71 19.24 -4.99 20.53
N CYS A 72 19.52 -3.99 21.37
CA CYS A 72 19.81 -2.64 20.89
C CYS A 72 20.87 -2.70 19.79
N ARG A 73 20.52 -2.23 18.60
CA ARG A 73 21.51 -1.99 17.55
C ARG A 73 22.32 -0.76 18.00
N PRO A 74 23.65 -0.85 18.13
CA PRO A 74 24.43 0.34 18.38
C PRO A 74 24.26 1.30 17.20
N THR A 75 23.84 2.53 17.49
CA THR A 75 23.89 3.64 16.54
C THR A 75 25.36 3.84 16.18
N PHE A 76 25.71 3.72 14.89
CA PHE A 76 27.09 3.92 14.47
C PHE A 76 27.47 5.39 14.70
N SER A 77 28.54 5.63 15.45
CA SER A 77 29.14 6.96 15.58
C SER A 77 29.85 7.34 14.28
N LEU A 78 29.81 8.63 13.93
CA LEU A 78 30.50 9.16 12.76
C LEU A 78 32.03 8.90 12.89
N PRO A 79 32.71 8.42 11.83
CA PRO A 79 34.16 8.27 11.87
C PRO A 79 34.85 9.64 12.07
N GLN A 80 35.84 9.70 12.94
CA GLN A 80 36.64 10.91 13.14
C GLN A 80 37.69 11.09 12.02
N GLU A 81 38.13 12.33 11.80
CA GLU A 81 38.95 12.77 10.66
C GLU A 81 40.29 12.02 10.47
N ASN A 82 40.78 11.34 11.52
CA ASN A 82 42.04 10.56 11.51
C ASN A 82 41.84 9.06 11.77
N GLN A 83 40.60 8.57 11.76
CA GLN A 83 40.31 7.17 12.03
C GLN A 83 40.49 6.34 10.75
N HIS A 84 41.37 5.34 10.80
CA HIS A 84 41.56 4.41 9.70
C HIS A 84 40.29 3.58 9.46
N VAL A 85 39.52 3.96 8.46
CA VAL A 85 38.36 3.19 7.98
C VAL A 85 38.83 2.08 7.04
N PRO A 86 38.36 0.83 7.20
CA PRO A 86 38.70 -0.24 6.27
C PRO A 86 38.31 0.14 4.84
N SER A 87 38.99 -0.46 3.84
CA SER A 87 38.53 -0.32 2.46
C SER A 87 37.04 -0.64 2.38
N THR A 88 36.28 0.14 1.62
CA THR A 88 34.81 0.03 1.50
C THR A 88 34.38 -1.40 1.23
N PHE A 89 35.17 -2.14 0.45
CA PHE A 89 34.97 -3.56 0.19
C PHE A 89 35.09 -4.43 1.45
N THR A 90 36.15 -4.26 2.24
CA THR A 90 36.38 -5.02 3.50
C THR A 90 35.29 -4.74 4.53
N ALA A 91 34.86 -3.47 4.67
CA ALA A 91 33.78 -3.09 5.58
C ALA A 91 32.44 -3.73 5.18
N LEU A 92 32.12 -3.71 3.87
CA LEU A 92 30.91 -4.35 3.35
C LEU A 92 30.93 -5.87 3.52
N SER A 93 32.08 -6.51 3.32
CA SER A 93 32.22 -7.96 3.49
C SER A 93 32.04 -8.37 4.95
N GLN A 94 32.70 -7.69 5.88
CA GLN A 94 32.56 -7.95 7.32
C GLN A 94 31.14 -7.71 7.83
N HIS A 95 30.44 -6.69 7.31
CA HIS A 95 29.04 -6.43 7.65
C HIS A 95 28.13 -7.56 7.13
N LYS A 96 28.35 -8.04 5.90
CA LYS A 96 27.58 -9.15 5.32
C LYS A 96 27.82 -10.46 6.07
N ASP A 97 29.06 -10.73 6.49
CA ASP A 97 29.42 -11.94 7.25
C ASP A 97 28.81 -11.95 8.66
N LYS A 98 28.66 -10.78 9.30
CA LYS A 98 28.05 -10.62 10.62
C LYS A 98 26.53 -10.48 10.59
N SER A 99 25.94 -10.17 9.44
CA SER A 99 24.49 -10.12 9.28
C SER A 99 23.94 -11.53 9.35
N ARG A 100 23.10 -11.83 10.34
CA ARG A 100 22.38 -13.12 10.40
C ARG A 100 21.67 -13.36 9.07
N LYS A 101 21.99 -14.47 8.39
CA LYS A 101 21.11 -15.07 7.39
C LYS A 101 19.94 -15.68 8.15
N CYS A 102 18.99 -14.85 8.56
CA CYS A 102 17.72 -15.38 9.05
C CYS A 102 17.06 -16.11 7.85
N PRO A 103 16.68 -17.39 7.98
CA PRO A 103 15.92 -18.09 6.94
C PRO A 103 14.59 -17.39 6.65
N PHE A 104 14.07 -16.66 7.64
CA PHE A 104 12.92 -15.74 7.56
C PHE A 104 13.34 -14.27 7.35
N GLY A 105 14.59 -14.04 6.95
CA GLY A 105 15.19 -12.70 6.88
C GLY A 105 14.32 -11.78 6.06
N ARG A 106 13.78 -10.73 6.72
CA ARG A 106 12.82 -9.75 6.17
C ARG A 106 12.15 -10.31 4.91
N THR A 107 11.22 -11.24 5.09
CA THR A 107 10.31 -11.56 4.00
C THR A 107 9.79 -10.22 3.47
N GLN A 108 9.81 -10.00 2.15
CA GLN A 108 9.28 -8.77 1.55
C GLN A 108 7.78 -8.58 1.82
N TYR A 109 7.18 -9.54 2.54
CA TYR A 109 5.77 -9.72 2.85
C TYR A 109 5.45 -9.45 4.32
N SER A 110 6.39 -8.96 5.15
CA SER A 110 6.00 -8.51 6.49
C SER A 110 5.27 -7.17 6.40
N HIS A 111 4.00 -7.18 6.83
CA HIS A 111 3.13 -6.02 6.87
C HIS A 111 2.74 -5.76 8.32
N LYS A 112 2.69 -4.49 8.70
CA LYS A 112 2.20 -4.10 10.02
C LYS A 112 0.69 -4.18 9.99
N LEU A 113 0.11 -4.87 10.99
CA LEU A 113 -1.32 -4.92 11.19
C LEU A 113 -1.75 -3.77 12.10
N ASN A 114 -2.84 -3.11 11.73
CA ASN A 114 -3.55 -2.16 12.56
C ASN A 114 -4.79 -2.87 13.11
N PRO A 115 -4.86 -3.12 14.42
CA PRO A 115 -6.08 -3.66 15.01
C PRO A 115 -7.23 -2.66 14.83
N PRO A 116 -8.48 -3.13 14.71
CA PRO A 116 -9.62 -2.25 14.70
C PRO A 116 -9.69 -1.46 16.02
N PRO A 117 -10.12 -0.18 16.00
CA PRO A 117 -10.25 0.63 17.21
C PRO A 117 -11.17 -0.06 18.23
N THR A 118 -10.67 -0.31 19.45
CA THR A 118 -11.37 -1.12 20.47
C THR A 118 -12.46 -0.35 21.22
N ASP A 119 -12.34 0.98 21.29
CA ASP A 119 -13.25 1.85 22.06
C ASP A 119 -14.43 2.39 21.22
N ALA A 120 -14.58 1.94 19.98
CA ALA A 120 -15.63 2.41 19.10
C ALA A 120 -16.98 1.72 19.40
N PRO A 121 -18.12 2.43 19.26
CA PRO A 121 -19.42 1.77 19.27
C PRO A 121 -19.49 0.74 18.14
N ASN A 122 -20.27 -0.32 18.34
CA ASN A 122 -20.45 -1.34 17.31
C ASN A 122 -21.37 -0.81 16.21
N LEU A 123 -21.08 -1.21 14.97
CA LEU A 123 -21.96 -1.00 13.83
C LEU A 123 -23.33 -1.62 14.11
N HIS A 124 -24.38 -0.80 14.07
CA HIS A 124 -25.75 -1.30 14.11
C HIS A 124 -26.17 -1.74 12.70
N LEU A 125 -26.47 -3.04 12.54
CA LEU A 125 -26.88 -3.61 11.28
C LEU A 125 -28.40 -3.70 11.22
N ASP A 126 -29.00 -3.06 10.22
CA ASP A 126 -30.42 -3.16 9.95
C ASP A 126 -30.74 -4.50 9.24
N ALA A 127 -32.02 -4.85 9.14
CA ALA A 127 -32.49 -6.09 8.50
C ALA A 127 -32.00 -6.25 7.05
N CYS A 128 -31.65 -5.15 6.38
CA CYS A 128 -31.11 -5.11 5.02
C CYS A 128 -29.65 -5.56 4.90
N GLY A 129 -28.99 -5.98 5.99
CA GLY A 129 -27.61 -6.47 5.99
C GLY A 129 -26.56 -5.44 5.52
N GLU A 130 -25.29 -5.80 5.59
CA GLU A 130 -24.19 -4.96 5.09
C GLU A 130 -23.08 -5.86 4.52
N LEU A 131 -22.29 -5.32 3.59
CA LEU A 131 -21.09 -5.99 3.10
C LEU A 131 -19.85 -5.38 3.75
N GLU A 132 -18.86 -6.23 4.02
CA GLU A 132 -17.49 -5.82 4.34
C GLU A 132 -16.55 -6.31 3.23
N LEU A 133 -15.70 -5.42 2.74
CA LEU A 133 -14.77 -5.66 1.66
C LEU A 133 -13.35 -5.35 2.11
N THR A 134 -12.43 -6.27 1.83
CA THR A 134 -11.00 -6.03 2.03
C THR A 134 -10.37 -5.61 0.72
N VAL A 135 -9.81 -4.40 0.69
CA VAL A 135 -9.20 -3.78 -0.48
C VAL A 135 -7.70 -3.65 -0.26
N ARG A 136 -6.91 -4.33 -1.08
CA ARG A 136 -5.44 -4.27 -1.06
C ARG A 136 -4.94 -3.34 -2.14
N VAL A 137 -4.16 -2.34 -1.76
CA VAL A 137 -3.51 -1.37 -2.66
C VAL A 137 -2.01 -1.66 -2.71
N TYR A 138 -1.46 -1.60 -3.91
CA TYR A 138 -0.05 -1.87 -4.18
C TYR A 138 0.67 -0.57 -4.60
N ARG A 139 1.99 -0.58 -4.44
CA ARG A 139 2.85 0.55 -4.84
C ARG A 139 2.81 0.75 -6.36
N PRO A 140 3.03 1.99 -6.84
CA PRO A 140 3.13 2.22 -8.27
C PRO A 140 4.21 1.36 -8.90
N PRO A 141 3.91 0.69 -10.03
CA PRO A 141 4.90 -0.12 -10.71
C PRO A 141 6.02 0.80 -11.20
N ARG A 142 7.26 0.48 -10.87
CA ARG A 142 8.40 1.15 -11.50
C ARG A 142 8.56 0.57 -12.89
N ALA A 143 8.19 1.33 -13.92
CA ALA A 143 8.64 1.04 -15.27
C ALA A 143 10.16 1.28 -15.31
N TYR A 144 10.95 0.22 -15.09
CA TYR A 144 12.40 0.34 -15.17
C TYR A 144 12.79 0.66 -16.63
N HIS A 145 13.49 1.78 -16.81
CA HIS A 145 14.14 2.09 -18.07
C HIS A 145 15.16 0.98 -18.38
N ARG A 146 15.05 0.38 -19.58
CA ARG A 146 15.87 -0.72 -20.17
C ARG A 146 15.29 -2.13 -20.01
N GLY A 147 14.26 -2.42 -20.81
CA GLY A 147 13.98 -3.78 -21.29
C GLY A 147 13.36 -4.74 -20.27
N PHE A 148 12.02 -4.73 -20.22
CA PHE A 148 11.16 -5.91 -19.98
C PHE A 148 11.36 -6.73 -18.70
N LYS A 149 11.16 -6.14 -17.52
CA LYS A 149 10.45 -6.82 -16.42
C LYS A 149 9.60 -5.82 -15.65
N VAL A 150 8.29 -6.04 -15.63
CA VAL A 150 7.39 -5.39 -14.67
C VAL A 150 7.80 -5.87 -13.29
N GLU A 151 8.13 -4.95 -12.37
CA GLU A 151 8.44 -5.33 -10.98
C GLU A 151 7.25 -6.11 -10.39
N ILE A 152 7.53 -7.12 -9.55
CA ILE A 152 6.48 -7.83 -8.81
C ILE A 152 5.72 -6.79 -7.98
N PRO A 153 4.36 -6.75 -8.04
CA PRO A 153 3.58 -5.81 -7.27
C PRO A 153 3.94 -5.86 -5.79
N VAL A 154 4.36 -4.71 -5.23
CA VAL A 154 4.74 -4.60 -3.83
C VAL A 154 3.55 -4.06 -3.06
N PHE A 155 3.05 -4.82 -2.09
CA PHE A 155 1.96 -4.40 -1.22
C PHE A 155 2.29 -3.05 -0.55
N ALA A 156 1.31 -2.14 -0.56
CA ALA A 156 1.41 -0.85 0.10
C ALA A 156 0.52 -0.83 1.34
N GLU A 157 -0.79 -0.99 1.16
CA GLU A 157 -1.80 -0.79 2.18
C GLU A 157 -3.00 -1.72 1.95
N GLU A 158 -3.71 -2.05 3.02
CA GLU A 158 -4.97 -2.78 3.00
C GLU A 158 -5.99 -1.98 3.80
N PHE A 159 -7.17 -1.80 3.21
CA PHE A 159 -8.28 -1.11 3.82
C PHE A 159 -9.45 -2.07 3.95
N VAL A 160 -10.19 -1.93 5.04
CA VAL A 160 -11.50 -2.55 5.18
C VAL A 160 -12.55 -1.49 4.89
N CYS A 161 -13.47 -1.80 3.98
CA CYS A 161 -14.53 -0.93 3.49
C CYS A 161 -15.89 -1.62 3.70
N LEU A 162 -16.94 -0.86 3.95
CA LEU A 162 -18.32 -1.32 3.89
C LEU A 162 -18.87 -1.20 2.48
N GLY A 163 -19.90 -2.00 2.17
CA GLY A 163 -20.70 -1.86 0.94
C GLY A 163 -21.30 -0.46 0.82
N SER A 164 -21.70 0.15 1.94
CA SER A 164 -22.23 1.50 2.00
C SER A 164 -21.19 2.63 1.87
N ASN A 165 -19.88 2.33 1.90
CA ASN A 165 -18.85 3.36 1.67
C ASN A 165 -18.82 3.81 0.21
N TYR A 166 -18.49 5.09 0.03
CA TYR A 166 -18.25 5.66 -1.30
C TYR A 166 -16.83 5.39 -1.78
N LEU A 167 -16.64 5.28 -3.09
CA LEU A 167 -15.29 5.17 -3.68
C LEU A 167 -14.40 6.36 -3.32
N THR A 168 -14.98 7.56 -3.22
CA THR A 168 -14.26 8.77 -2.78
C THR A 168 -13.74 8.66 -1.35
N GLU A 169 -14.46 7.98 -0.45
CA GLU A 169 -14.02 7.77 0.93
C GLU A 169 -12.76 6.90 0.98
N LEU A 170 -12.68 5.85 0.15
CA LEU A 170 -11.45 5.06 0.02
C LEU A 170 -10.32 5.89 -0.59
N ARG A 171 -10.60 6.60 -1.70
CA ARG A 171 -9.61 7.44 -2.39
C ARG A 171 -8.90 8.39 -1.42
N ASP A 172 -9.65 9.06 -0.57
CA ASP A 172 -9.13 10.07 0.34
C ASP A 172 -8.25 9.48 1.46
N LYS A 173 -8.32 8.16 1.68
CA LYS A 173 -7.51 7.43 2.68
C LYS A 173 -6.26 6.78 2.11
N ILE A 174 -6.18 6.55 0.80
CA ILE A 174 -5.00 5.92 0.17
C ILE A 174 -3.77 6.81 0.35
N SER A 175 -2.71 6.27 0.96
CA SER A 175 -1.45 6.97 1.15
C SER A 175 -0.53 6.77 -0.05
N CYS A 176 -0.14 7.88 -0.68
CA CYS A 176 0.81 7.86 -1.78
C CYS A 176 1.89 8.92 -1.60
N VAL A 177 3.13 8.60 -1.97
CA VAL A 177 4.26 9.54 -1.94
C VAL A 177 4.03 10.75 -2.87
N CYS A 178 3.17 10.58 -3.87
CA CYS A 178 2.79 11.61 -4.82
C CYS A 178 1.66 12.49 -4.26
N ASN A 179 1.04 12.17 -3.12
CA ASN A 179 -0.11 12.91 -2.61
C ASN A 179 0.23 14.37 -2.31
N GLY A 180 -0.56 15.29 -2.85
CA GLY A 180 -0.33 16.73 -2.73
C GLY A 180 0.99 17.22 -3.34
N LYS A 181 1.66 16.42 -4.19
CA LYS A 181 2.97 16.74 -4.76
C LYS A 181 3.01 16.65 -6.28
N ARG A 182 3.56 17.68 -6.92
CA ARG A 182 3.92 17.68 -8.33
C ARG A 182 5.44 17.75 -8.43
N PHE A 183 6.05 16.66 -8.86
CA PHE A 183 7.50 16.59 -9.02
C PHE A 183 7.91 17.40 -10.25
N VAL A 184 8.47 18.57 -10.00
CA VAL A 184 9.07 19.44 -11.01
C VAL A 184 10.57 19.50 -10.83
N ASP A 185 11.27 19.83 -11.90
CA ASP A 185 12.71 20.03 -11.85
C ASP A 185 13.02 21.33 -11.11
N ILE A 186 13.70 21.21 -9.97
CA ILE A 186 14.14 22.31 -9.11
C ILE A 186 15.67 22.39 -9.06
N SER A 187 16.34 21.86 -10.07
CA SER A 187 17.81 21.84 -10.14
C SER A 187 18.46 23.21 -10.36
N ASP A 188 17.69 24.24 -10.69
CA ASP A 188 18.19 25.60 -10.80
C ASP A 188 18.04 26.38 -9.48
N ASP A 189 17.00 26.07 -8.70
CA ASP A 189 16.76 26.59 -7.36
C ASP A 189 16.24 25.47 -6.43
N PRO A 190 17.14 24.79 -5.70
CA PRO A 190 16.81 23.70 -4.77
C PRO A 190 15.81 24.04 -3.68
N ASP A 191 15.76 25.30 -3.27
CA ASP A 191 14.96 25.78 -2.15
C ASP A 191 13.64 26.40 -2.63
N ALA A 192 13.43 26.49 -3.95
CA ALA A 192 12.17 26.94 -4.53
C ALA A 192 10.96 26.20 -3.94
N PRO A 193 9.84 26.90 -3.68
CA PRO A 193 8.60 26.24 -3.30
C PRO A 193 8.14 25.32 -4.43
N LEU A 194 7.61 24.14 -4.08
CA LEU A 194 6.96 23.29 -5.07
C LEU A 194 5.67 24.01 -5.55
N PRO A 195 5.31 23.89 -6.83
CA PRO A 195 4.12 24.55 -7.37
C PRO A 195 2.87 24.06 -6.64
N SER A 196 1.91 24.97 -6.42
CA SER A 196 0.60 24.61 -5.89
C SER A 196 -0.12 23.65 -6.83
N ILE A 197 -0.91 22.76 -6.24
CA ILE A 197 -1.71 21.79 -6.97
C ILE A 197 -3.16 22.25 -6.93
N ASP A 198 -3.57 22.90 -8.02
CA ASP A 198 -4.95 23.41 -8.15
C ASP A 198 -5.90 22.32 -8.67
N THR A 199 -5.36 21.18 -9.12
CA THR A 199 -6.10 20.04 -9.67
C THR A 199 -5.58 18.72 -9.12
N ASN A 200 -6.47 17.80 -8.77
CA ASN A 200 -6.13 16.46 -8.29
C ASN A 200 -6.96 15.42 -9.05
N PRO A 201 -6.82 15.33 -10.38
CA PRO A 201 -7.53 14.34 -11.19
C PRO A 201 -7.07 12.92 -10.84
N GLY A 202 -8.01 11.99 -10.78
CA GLY A 202 -7.74 10.58 -10.52
C GLY A 202 -8.98 9.74 -10.81
N TYR A 203 -8.81 8.43 -11.02
CA TYR A 203 -9.93 7.52 -11.24
C TYR A 203 -9.66 6.13 -10.69
N PHE A 204 -10.74 5.41 -10.39
CA PHE A 204 -10.72 3.95 -10.30
C PHE A 204 -11.23 3.36 -11.62
N PHE A 205 -10.50 2.40 -12.18
CA PHE A 205 -10.95 1.58 -13.29
C PHE A 205 -11.23 0.18 -12.77
N ILE A 206 -12.52 -0.17 -12.78
CA ILE A 206 -13.03 -1.42 -12.24
C ILE A 206 -13.78 -2.14 -13.36
N ASN A 207 -13.23 -3.28 -13.78
CA ASN A 207 -13.72 -4.07 -14.92
C ASN A 207 -13.79 -3.25 -16.22
N ASP A 208 -14.98 -2.75 -16.59
CA ASP A 208 -15.25 -2.02 -17.83
C ASP A 208 -15.51 -0.52 -17.60
N THR A 209 -15.44 -0.04 -16.35
CA THR A 209 -15.92 1.30 -15.99
C THR A 209 -14.84 2.15 -15.34
N PHE A 210 -14.63 3.35 -15.88
CA PHE A 210 -13.83 4.42 -15.27
C PHE A 210 -14.69 5.28 -14.35
N TYR A 211 -14.37 5.31 -13.07
CA TYR A 211 -14.95 6.20 -12.07
C TYR A 211 -14.02 7.39 -11.85
N ASN A 212 -14.23 8.46 -12.63
CA ASN A 212 -13.42 9.68 -12.52
C ASN A 212 -13.85 10.52 -11.32
N ASP A 213 -12.89 11.09 -10.61
CA ASP A 213 -13.16 12.11 -9.60
C ASP A 213 -13.34 13.48 -10.25
N GLN A 214 -14.58 13.93 -10.19
CA GLN A 214 -15.11 15.16 -10.73
C GLN A 214 -15.44 16.18 -9.62
N ARG A 215 -15.05 15.94 -8.36
CA ARG A 215 -15.26 16.89 -7.23
C ARG A 215 -14.64 18.25 -7.50
N ASN A 216 -13.52 18.28 -8.22
CA ASN A 216 -12.89 19.52 -8.68
C ASN A 216 -13.20 19.73 -10.18
N PRO A 217 -13.97 20.77 -10.55
CA PRO A 217 -14.33 21.04 -11.95
C PRO A 217 -13.13 21.31 -12.87
N ASN A 218 -11.98 21.69 -12.31
CA ASN A 218 -10.75 21.93 -13.07
C ASN A 218 -9.97 20.63 -13.34
N ASN A 219 -10.39 19.50 -12.77
CA ASN A 219 -9.73 18.21 -13.02
C ASN A 219 -9.87 17.81 -14.50
N PRO A 220 -8.77 17.53 -15.21
CA PRO A 220 -8.86 16.90 -16.51
C PRO A 220 -9.41 15.48 -16.37
N ASP A 221 -10.23 15.10 -17.35
CA ASP A 221 -10.71 13.72 -17.47
C ASP A 221 -9.60 12.83 -18.06
N TYR A 222 -8.96 12.05 -17.18
CA TYR A 222 -7.87 11.14 -17.54
C TYR A 222 -8.33 9.91 -18.33
N SER A 223 -9.60 9.53 -18.23
CA SER A 223 -10.14 8.39 -18.98
C SER A 223 -10.15 8.64 -20.49
N LYS A 224 -10.33 9.90 -20.93
CA LYS A 224 -10.38 10.27 -22.36
C LYS A 224 -9.20 9.77 -23.17
N THR A 225 -7.98 9.92 -22.64
CA THR A 225 -6.77 9.47 -23.35
C THR A 225 -6.75 7.96 -23.53
N VAL A 226 -7.17 7.21 -22.51
CA VAL A 226 -7.25 5.74 -22.55
C VAL A 226 -8.33 5.29 -23.53
N LEU A 227 -9.50 5.92 -23.53
CA LEU A 227 -10.60 5.61 -24.45
C LEU A 227 -10.22 5.86 -25.91
N GLN A 228 -9.54 6.97 -26.20
CA GLN A 228 -9.06 7.28 -27.55
C GLN A 228 -8.03 6.26 -28.05
N TRP A 229 -7.15 5.79 -27.15
CA TRP A 229 -6.22 4.72 -27.45
C TRP A 229 -6.94 3.39 -27.69
N ALA A 230 -7.86 3.00 -26.79
CA ALA A 230 -8.61 1.75 -26.85
C ALA A 230 -9.40 1.60 -28.16
N ALA A 231 -9.98 2.70 -28.67
CA ALA A 231 -10.72 2.72 -29.94
C ALA A 231 -9.87 2.32 -31.17
N ARG A 232 -8.54 2.43 -31.08
CA ARG A 232 -7.60 2.14 -32.18
C ARG A 232 -6.72 0.92 -31.91
N ALA A 233 -6.72 0.41 -30.67
CA ALA A 233 -5.83 -0.66 -30.24
C ALA A 233 -6.38 -2.03 -30.65
N ASN A 234 -5.61 -2.82 -31.39
CA ASN A 234 -5.98 -4.18 -31.77
C ASN A 234 -6.24 -5.05 -30.53
N GLY A 235 -7.40 -5.71 -30.49
CA GLY A 235 -7.80 -6.61 -29.41
C GLY A 235 -8.65 -5.96 -28.32
N VAL A 236 -8.65 -4.63 -28.23
CA VAL A 236 -9.53 -3.83 -27.35
C VAL A 236 -10.52 -3.01 -28.18
N ASN A 237 -10.24 -2.84 -29.47
CA ASN A 237 -11.10 -2.16 -30.42
C ASN A 237 -12.46 -2.87 -30.54
N GLY A 238 -13.50 -2.26 -29.96
CA GLY A 238 -14.86 -2.80 -29.91
C GLY A 238 -15.36 -3.10 -28.49
N GLU A 239 -14.48 -3.07 -27.48
CA GLU A 239 -14.91 -3.12 -26.09
C GLU A 239 -15.69 -1.87 -25.69
N THR A 240 -16.80 -2.06 -24.97
CA THR A 240 -17.63 -0.96 -24.48
C THR A 240 -17.15 -0.54 -23.09
N LEU A 241 -16.21 0.40 -23.06
CA LEU A 241 -15.73 1.02 -21.82
C LEU A 241 -16.68 2.14 -21.40
N LYS A 242 -17.02 2.18 -20.12
CA LYS A 242 -17.95 3.16 -19.53
C LYS A 242 -17.19 4.21 -18.74
N VAL A 243 -17.80 5.39 -18.60
CA VAL A 243 -17.31 6.48 -17.76
C VAL A 243 -18.43 6.94 -16.85
N GLU A 244 -18.15 6.95 -15.55
CA GLU A 244 -19.06 7.41 -14.50
C GLU A 244 -18.32 8.39 -13.56
N SER A 245 -19.11 9.15 -12.79
CA SER A 245 -18.62 9.99 -11.71
C SER A 245 -18.37 9.14 -10.45
N MET A 246 -17.28 9.41 -9.74
CA MET A 246 -16.88 8.65 -8.54
C MET A 246 -17.73 9.02 -7.31
N GLU A 247 -18.22 10.26 -7.24
CA GLU A 247 -18.81 10.90 -6.05
C GLU A 247 -20.08 10.19 -5.57
N GLY A 248 -20.87 9.68 -6.50
CA GLY A 248 -22.12 8.99 -6.19
C GLY A 248 -21.98 7.47 -6.03
N LYS A 249 -20.78 6.90 -6.25
CA LYS A 249 -20.64 5.45 -6.38
C LYS A 249 -20.23 4.80 -5.07
N ARG A 250 -21.06 3.87 -4.58
CA ARG A 250 -20.76 3.05 -3.40
C ARG A 250 -20.15 1.71 -3.80
N PHE A 251 -19.48 1.05 -2.86
CA PHE A 251 -18.95 -0.30 -3.09
C PHE A 251 -20.06 -1.30 -3.45
N ILE A 252 -21.22 -1.24 -2.80
CA ILE A 252 -22.36 -2.12 -3.07
C ILE A 252 -22.89 -2.01 -4.52
N ASP A 253 -22.60 -0.91 -5.22
CA ASP A 253 -23.06 -0.65 -6.59
C ASP A 253 -22.12 -1.22 -7.65
N LEU A 254 -21.00 -1.81 -7.24
CA LEU A 254 -19.96 -2.28 -8.14
C LEU A 254 -20.21 -3.71 -8.58
N THR A 255 -19.83 -3.99 -9.82
CA THR A 255 -19.66 -5.34 -10.33
C THR A 255 -18.16 -5.64 -10.33
N VAL A 256 -17.74 -6.61 -9.52
CA VAL A 256 -16.32 -6.86 -9.23
C VAL A 256 -15.96 -8.32 -9.45
N SER A 257 -14.69 -8.58 -9.78
CA SER A 257 -14.16 -9.93 -9.87
C SER A 257 -13.16 -10.13 -8.73
N PRO A 258 -13.55 -10.76 -7.60
CA PRO A 258 -12.69 -10.87 -6.43
C PRO A 258 -11.34 -11.50 -6.78
N GLY A 259 -10.26 -10.93 -6.25
CA GLY A 259 -8.89 -11.35 -6.57
C GLY A 259 -8.35 -10.88 -7.92
N SER A 260 -9.18 -10.28 -8.79
CA SER A 260 -8.71 -9.73 -10.07
C SER A 260 -8.02 -8.37 -9.88
N PRO A 261 -6.96 -8.09 -10.65
CA PRO A 261 -6.28 -6.80 -10.59
C PRO A 261 -7.16 -5.68 -11.14
N LEU A 262 -7.29 -4.61 -10.36
CA LEU A 262 -8.00 -3.38 -10.70
C LEU A 262 -6.99 -2.21 -10.70
N HIS A 263 -7.35 -1.11 -11.36
CA HIS A 263 -6.43 0.01 -11.57
C HIS A 263 -6.94 1.28 -10.89
N TYR A 264 -6.09 1.88 -10.05
CA TYR A 264 -6.32 3.19 -9.45
C TYR A 264 -5.27 4.17 -9.99
N LEU A 265 -5.69 5.13 -10.81
CA LEU A 265 -4.84 6.23 -11.20
C LEU A 265 -5.00 7.36 -10.18
N HIS A 266 -3.96 7.61 -9.39
CA HIS A 266 -4.00 8.64 -8.35
C HIS A 266 -3.94 10.04 -8.94
N HIS A 267 -2.84 10.36 -9.64
CA HIS A 267 -2.69 11.54 -10.49
C HIS A 267 -1.48 11.41 -11.43
N GLY A 268 -1.47 12.13 -12.56
CA GLY A 268 -0.36 12.13 -13.50
C GLY A 268 -0.03 10.72 -14.00
N ASN A 269 1.19 10.24 -13.69
CA ASN A 269 1.65 8.88 -14.02
C ASN A 269 1.70 7.96 -12.78
N CYS A 270 1.03 8.35 -11.68
CA CYS A 270 1.00 7.58 -10.44
C CYS A 270 -0.11 6.52 -10.49
N GLU A 271 0.19 5.43 -11.19
CA GLU A 271 -0.69 4.29 -11.38
C GLU A 271 -0.53 3.29 -10.23
N HIS A 272 -1.63 2.87 -9.62
CA HIS A 272 -1.64 1.87 -8.56
C HIS A 272 -2.47 0.66 -8.99
N LEU A 273 -1.95 -0.52 -8.69
CA LEU A 273 -2.75 -1.73 -8.71
C LEU A 273 -3.52 -1.83 -7.39
N PHE A 274 -4.78 -2.24 -7.44
CA PHE A 274 -5.50 -2.66 -6.24
C PHE A 274 -6.33 -3.92 -6.51
N VAL A 275 -6.71 -4.61 -5.45
CA VAL A 275 -7.46 -5.87 -5.51
C VAL A 275 -8.50 -5.87 -4.41
N ILE A 276 -9.73 -6.27 -4.73
CA ILE A 276 -10.72 -6.64 -3.72
C ILE A 276 -10.46 -8.11 -3.39
N SER A 277 -9.79 -8.36 -2.26
CA SER A 277 -9.31 -9.70 -1.90
C SER A 277 -10.34 -10.53 -1.15
N GLN A 278 -11.28 -9.88 -0.46
CA GLN A 278 -12.31 -10.54 0.33
C GLN A 278 -13.60 -9.72 0.30
N ILE A 279 -14.73 -10.43 0.32
CA ILE A 279 -16.08 -9.88 0.48
C ILE A 279 -16.77 -10.76 1.52
N GLU A 280 -17.33 -10.15 2.54
CA GLU A 280 -18.02 -10.80 3.66
C GLU A 280 -19.41 -10.17 3.83
N VAL A 281 -20.41 -10.98 4.15
CA VAL A 281 -21.73 -10.47 4.54
C VAL A 281 -21.74 -10.35 6.06
N LEU A 282 -21.96 -9.13 6.56
CA LEU A 282 -22.06 -8.89 7.99
C LEU A 282 -23.45 -9.30 8.50
N THR A 283 -23.45 -9.99 9.63
CA THR A 283 -24.66 -10.41 10.34
C THR A 283 -24.82 -9.60 11.62
N PRO A 284 -26.01 -9.54 12.26
CA PRO A 284 -26.18 -8.85 13.54
C PRO A 284 -25.24 -9.33 14.66
N LEU A 285 -24.65 -10.52 14.54
CA LEU A 285 -23.65 -11.06 15.46
C LEU A 285 -22.22 -10.60 15.16
N SER A 286 -21.98 -10.07 13.95
CA SER A 286 -20.69 -9.56 13.52
C SER A 286 -20.37 -8.27 14.28
N LYS A 287 -19.52 -8.37 15.32
CA LYS A 287 -18.99 -7.19 16.00
C LYS A 287 -18.01 -6.47 15.08
N ARG A 288 -18.38 -5.28 14.64
CA ARG A 288 -17.59 -4.40 13.76
C ARG A 288 -17.61 -2.97 14.30
N PRO A 289 -16.54 -2.17 14.08
CA PRO A 289 -16.51 -0.78 14.53
C PRO A 289 -17.61 0.06 13.87
N ASP A 290 -17.93 1.21 14.43
CA ASP A 290 -18.93 2.12 13.86
C ASP A 290 -18.62 2.52 12.41
N ARG A 291 -19.68 2.77 11.63
CA ARG A 291 -19.59 3.18 10.23
C ARG A 291 -18.64 4.37 10.03
N SER A 292 -18.57 5.31 10.97
CA SER A 292 -17.73 6.51 10.86
C SER A 292 -16.23 6.22 10.74
N LEU A 293 -15.79 5.04 11.16
CA LEU A 293 -14.38 4.64 11.09
C LEU A 293 -13.99 4.09 9.72
N TYR A 294 -14.97 3.65 8.92
CA TYR A 294 -14.70 3.09 7.61
C TYR A 294 -14.53 4.19 6.53
N PRO A 295 -13.69 3.96 5.51
CA PRO A 295 -12.74 2.85 5.42
C PRO A 295 -11.55 3.08 6.35
N TYR A 296 -11.13 2.03 7.05
CA TYR A 296 -9.97 2.08 7.96
C TYR A 296 -8.81 1.23 7.44
N PRO A 297 -7.55 1.66 7.68
CA PRO A 297 -6.38 0.88 7.30
C PRO A 297 -6.24 -0.34 8.22
N HIS A 298 -6.18 -1.54 7.65
CA HIS A 298 -6.01 -2.80 8.37
C HIS A 298 -4.57 -3.32 8.34
N ALA A 299 -3.87 -3.14 7.22
CA ALA A 299 -2.47 -3.50 7.12
C ALA A 299 -1.70 -2.51 6.24
N PHE A 300 -0.41 -2.31 6.51
CA PHE A 300 0.43 -1.47 5.69
C PHE A 300 1.88 -1.93 5.65
N SER A 301 2.56 -1.63 4.55
CA SER A 301 4.00 -1.82 4.39
C SER A 301 4.71 -0.49 4.54
N THR A 302 5.69 -0.42 5.44
CA THR A 302 6.54 0.75 5.54
C THR A 302 7.29 0.94 4.22
N PHE A 303 7.21 2.15 3.67
CA PHE A 303 8.07 2.54 2.55
C PHE A 303 9.52 2.44 3.02
N ASN A 304 10.31 1.60 2.35
CA ASN A 304 11.75 1.53 2.59
C ASN A 304 12.36 2.88 2.21
N ARG A 305 12.61 3.74 3.20
CA ARG A 305 13.40 4.96 3.02
C ARG A 305 14.81 4.52 2.64
N ARG A 306 15.19 4.75 1.37
CA ARG A 306 16.56 4.52 0.91
C ARG A 306 17.46 5.53 1.64
N THR A 307 18.68 5.11 1.98
CA THR A 307 19.70 6.04 2.45
C THR A 307 20.31 6.76 1.24
N CYS A 308 20.89 7.94 1.49
CA CYS A 308 21.60 8.72 0.50
C CYS A 308 22.75 7.90 -0.10
N TYR A 309 22.85 7.87 -1.44
CA TYR A 309 23.89 7.12 -2.15
C TYR A 309 25.32 7.66 -1.94
N MET A 310 25.46 8.88 -1.43
CA MET A 310 26.78 9.46 -1.15
C MET A 310 27.23 9.22 0.29
N CYS A 311 26.47 9.66 1.29
CA CYS A 311 26.89 9.50 2.69
C CYS A 311 26.47 8.16 3.30
N GLY A 312 25.43 7.49 2.80
CA GLY A 312 24.88 6.27 3.38
C GLY A 312 24.19 6.45 4.76
N ILE A 313 24.22 7.65 5.34
CA ILE A 313 23.77 7.95 6.70
C ILE A 313 22.32 8.47 6.69
N ARG A 314 22.08 9.60 6.02
CA ARG A 314 20.77 10.27 6.01
C ARG A 314 19.82 9.66 4.98
N SER A 315 18.52 9.79 5.22
CA SER A 315 17.49 9.49 4.21
C SER A 315 17.62 10.41 3.00
N TYR A 316 17.24 9.94 1.81
CA TYR A 316 17.22 10.81 0.63
C TYR A 316 16.05 11.80 0.69
N SER A 317 16.29 13.02 0.20
CA SER A 317 15.28 14.06 0.01
C SER A 317 15.14 14.44 -1.46
N PHE A 318 16.19 14.20 -2.25
CA PHE A 318 16.28 14.55 -3.67
C PHE A 318 16.50 13.30 -4.52
N ILE A 319 15.82 13.24 -5.65
CA ILE A 319 16.11 12.33 -6.76
C ILE A 319 16.77 13.15 -7.86
N VAL A 320 17.98 12.77 -8.24
CA VAL A 320 18.75 13.45 -9.29
C VAL A 320 18.85 12.55 -10.50
N ASN A 321 18.43 13.07 -11.65
CA ASN A 321 18.43 12.36 -12.93
C ASN A 321 19.38 13.01 -13.93
N GLN A 322 19.81 12.25 -14.93
CA GLN A 322 20.57 12.73 -16.09
C GLN A 322 21.91 13.39 -15.72
N SER A 323 22.44 13.08 -14.53
CA SER A 323 23.74 13.57 -14.09
C SER A 323 24.86 12.70 -14.62
N ARG A 324 25.81 13.30 -15.35
CA ARG A 324 27.05 12.62 -15.74
C ARG A 324 28.08 12.49 -14.61
N ARG A 325 27.83 13.14 -13.47
CA ARG A 325 28.74 13.18 -12.32
C ARG A 325 28.44 12.09 -11.29
N GLN A 326 27.33 11.37 -11.42
CA GLN A 326 26.90 10.31 -10.50
C GLN A 326 27.09 8.93 -11.11
N LEU A 327 27.38 7.95 -10.26
CA LEU A 327 27.51 6.53 -10.66
C LEU A 327 26.15 5.91 -10.99
N HIS A 328 25.09 6.38 -10.33
CA HIS A 328 23.73 5.90 -10.50
C HIS A 328 22.84 6.97 -11.14
N ASP A 329 21.94 6.56 -12.03
CA ASP A 329 20.91 7.41 -12.62
C ASP A 329 19.59 6.60 -12.65
N PRO A 330 18.60 6.92 -11.81
CA PRO A 330 18.53 8.04 -10.87
C PRO A 330 19.44 7.88 -9.63
N SER A 331 19.89 9.00 -9.06
CA SER A 331 20.64 9.09 -7.80
C SER A 331 19.79 9.63 -6.65
N TYR A 332 19.80 8.94 -5.50
CA TYR A 332 19.01 9.31 -4.33
C TYR A 332 19.91 10.00 -3.29
N LEU A 333 19.71 11.30 -3.04
CA LEU A 333 20.61 12.11 -2.23
C LEU A 333 19.88 12.82 -1.08
N CYS A 334 20.54 12.92 0.09
CA CYS A 334 20.09 13.82 1.15
C CYS A 334 20.40 15.27 0.76
N ARG A 335 19.73 16.25 1.40
CA ARG A 335 19.91 17.68 1.11
C ARG A 335 21.38 18.11 1.16
N SER A 336 22.08 17.80 2.26
CA SER A 336 23.47 18.20 2.44
C SER A 336 24.39 17.68 1.33
N CYS A 337 24.32 16.39 0.99
CA CYS A 337 25.16 15.83 -0.09
C CYS A 337 24.75 16.33 -1.47
N PHE A 338 23.45 16.56 -1.71
CA PHE A 338 22.96 17.13 -2.96
C PHE A 338 23.56 18.52 -3.18
N LEU A 339 23.41 19.41 -2.19
CA LEU A 339 23.90 20.78 -2.29
C LEU A 339 25.43 20.83 -2.40
N SER A 340 26.15 20.12 -1.52
CA SER A 340 27.61 20.15 -1.50
C SER A 340 28.26 19.58 -2.78
N PHE A 341 27.58 18.66 -3.46
CA PHE A 341 28.13 18.01 -4.65
C PHE A 341 27.78 18.75 -5.94
N PHE A 342 26.55 19.24 -6.03
CA PHE A 342 26.01 19.83 -7.26
C PHE A 342 26.04 21.35 -7.30
N TYR A 343 26.39 22.03 -6.21
CA TYR A 343 26.42 23.49 -6.16
C TYR A 343 27.70 23.97 -5.47
N VAL A 344 28.30 25.03 -6.01
CA VAL A 344 29.39 25.78 -5.37
C VAL A 344 28.96 27.23 -5.35
N ASP A 345 28.95 27.85 -4.17
CA ASP A 345 28.47 29.21 -3.95
C ASP A 345 27.05 29.46 -4.52
N GLY A 346 26.17 28.45 -4.39
CA GLY A 346 24.81 28.48 -4.94
C GLY A 346 24.73 28.26 -6.46
N VAL A 347 25.86 28.15 -7.16
CA VAL A 347 25.90 27.94 -8.60
C VAL A 347 25.86 26.46 -8.96
N LYS A 348 24.89 26.07 -9.78
CA LYS A 348 24.69 24.72 -10.30
C LYS A 348 25.90 24.24 -11.11
N LEU A 349 26.40 23.04 -10.77
CA LEU A 349 27.56 22.41 -11.40
C LEU A 349 27.17 21.22 -12.27
N GLY A 350 27.11 21.47 -13.57
CA GLY A 350 26.83 20.49 -14.61
C GLY A 350 25.36 20.43 -14.99
N GLN A 351 25.04 19.52 -15.92
CA GLN A 351 23.69 19.32 -16.42
C GLN A 351 23.05 18.13 -15.71
N PHE A 352 21.95 18.37 -15.02
CA PHE A 352 21.14 17.36 -14.30
C PHE A 352 19.76 17.94 -14.00
N LYS A 353 18.81 17.06 -13.68
CA LYS A 353 17.49 17.41 -13.13
C LYS A 353 17.41 16.95 -11.69
N ALA A 354 16.70 17.71 -10.85
CA ALA A 354 16.54 17.38 -9.44
C ALA A 354 15.08 17.50 -9.01
N TYR A 355 14.59 16.50 -8.30
CA TYR A 355 13.21 16.42 -7.84
C TYR A 355 13.20 16.24 -6.32
N ARG A 356 12.57 17.16 -5.59
CA ARG A 356 12.39 17.06 -4.12
C ARG A 356 11.22 16.15 -3.80
N MET A 357 11.46 15.15 -2.96
CA MET A 357 10.49 14.11 -2.60
C MET A 357 9.77 14.41 -1.28
N TYR A 358 10.48 15.01 -0.34
CA TYR A 358 9.96 15.37 0.98
C TYR A 358 10.22 16.86 1.21
N ASP A 359 9.22 17.54 1.77
CA ASP A 359 9.36 18.93 2.17
C ASP A 359 10.37 19.04 3.31
N HIS A 360 10.96 20.22 3.42
CA HIS A 360 11.90 20.54 4.48
C HIS A 360 11.13 20.52 5.81
N VAL A 361 11.19 19.40 6.52
CA VAL A 361 11.09 19.47 7.98
C VAL A 361 12.52 19.76 8.42
N GLU A 362 12.82 21.02 8.65
CA GLU A 362 13.89 21.36 9.58
C GLU A 362 13.44 20.74 10.89
N LEU A 363 13.89 19.51 11.15
CA LEU A 363 13.89 19.03 12.52
C LEU A 363 14.92 19.92 13.20
N GLU A 364 14.43 20.91 13.93
CA GLU A 364 15.19 21.55 14.99
C GLU A 364 15.81 20.40 15.80
N ASP A 365 17.11 20.26 15.62
CA ASP A 365 18.05 19.47 16.40
C ASP A 365 17.74 17.97 16.59
N GLU A 366 18.46 17.15 15.82
CA GLU A 366 18.79 15.74 16.15
C GLU A 366 19.57 15.60 17.50
N GLU A 367 19.59 16.62 18.37
CA GLU A 367 20.22 16.60 19.69
C GLU A 367 19.27 16.19 20.83
N GLU A 368 17.94 16.27 20.67
CA GLU A 368 17.01 15.96 21.78
C GLU A 368 16.67 14.46 21.91
N ASP A 369 16.64 13.69 20.81
CA ASP A 369 16.33 12.25 20.84
C ASP A 369 17.40 11.39 21.55
N VAL A 370 18.58 11.96 21.84
CA VAL A 370 19.64 11.29 22.62
C VAL A 370 19.45 11.50 24.13
N LYS A 371 18.66 12.50 24.56
CA LYS A 371 18.48 12.81 25.99
C LYS A 371 17.33 12.05 26.65
N GLU A 372 16.28 11.65 25.91
CA GLU A 372 15.14 10.95 26.51
C GLU A 372 15.34 9.43 26.73
N GLN A 373 16.43 8.83 26.22
CA GLN A 373 16.74 7.41 26.47
C GLN A 373 17.57 7.16 27.76
N ASN A 374 17.85 8.21 28.55
CA ASN A 374 18.51 8.08 29.85
C ASN A 374 17.55 8.43 30.99
N LEU A 375 16.54 7.61 31.22
CA LEU A 375 15.85 7.53 32.50
C LEU A 375 16.08 6.13 33.11
N PRO A 376 16.59 6.04 34.35
CA PRO A 376 16.90 4.75 34.96
C PRO A 376 15.65 4.09 35.53
N PHE A 377 15.47 2.83 35.11
CA PHE A 377 14.58 1.75 35.60
C PHE A 377 13.07 1.88 35.44
#